data_AF-R6YYQ6-F1
#
_entry.id   AF-R6YYQ6-F1
#
_cell.length_a   1.000
_cell.length_b   1.000
_cell.length_c   1.000
_cell.angle_alpha   90.00
_cell.angle_beta   90.00
_cell.angle_gamma   90.00
#
_symmetry.space_group_name_H-M   'P 1'
#
loop_
_entity.id
_entity.type
_entity.pdbx_description
1 polymer ?
#
loop_
_entity_poly.entity_id
_entity_poly.type
_entity_poly.pdbx_seq_one_letter_code
_entity_poly.pdbx_strand_id
1 'polypeptide(L)'
;MFSGLLFHTAVFITFQTAAVLYVMWYARRVKKNPRHSVLYGEHLEGLPSHELTRDPMTGRQKICLALFLFTIGLLLYGTTRLGWYIDEIAAMFLMMMIATGAAGGYGATKICKTFIESTKSMIASVLVVGFTRGIVLVMKDAMITDTIVYGLSHLLNGQGPVVSSVGMLAMQNVINFFITGSSSQAAITMPIMTPVADLVGVSRQTAVLAYMFGDGFSDMFWPTACALQCGLMGIPLGKWYKFMTPLFGIMVVLQTVFIILSVYVYV
;
A
#
# COMPACT_ATOMS: atom_id res chain seq x y z
N MET A 1 11.42 -23.48 -8.36
CA MET A 1 10.62 -22.29 -8.72
C MET A 1 9.38 -22.05 -7.86
N PHE A 2 8.93 -22.99 -7.01
CA PHE A 2 7.83 -22.78 -6.03
C PHE A 2 8.26 -22.89 -4.55
N SER A 3 9.57 -22.84 -4.29
CA SER A 3 10.20 -23.08 -2.96
C SER A 3 10.00 -21.90 -2.01
N GLY A 4 8.76 -21.58 -1.68
CA GLY A 4 8.39 -20.44 -0.82
C GLY A 4 6.92 -20.04 -0.93
N LEU A 5 6.18 -20.60 -1.90
CA LEU A 5 4.75 -20.31 -2.07
C LEU A 5 3.93 -20.67 -0.83
N LEU A 6 4.19 -21.85 -0.23
CA LEU A 6 3.53 -22.28 1.00
C LEU A 6 3.82 -21.33 2.17
N PHE A 7 5.07 -20.91 2.32
CA PHE A 7 5.48 -19.97 3.35
C PHE A 7 4.85 -18.59 3.15
N HIS A 8 4.88 -18.05 1.93
CA HIS A 8 4.23 -16.77 1.60
C HIS A 8 2.70 -16.84 1.76
N THR A 9 2.08 -17.98 1.46
CA THR A 9 0.64 -18.18 1.66
C THR A 9 0.31 -18.22 3.15
N ALA A 10 1.11 -18.91 3.96
CA ALA A 10 0.94 -18.95 5.42
C ALA A 10 1.12 -17.56 6.05
N VAL A 11 2.14 -16.82 5.62
CA VAL A 11 2.34 -15.40 5.97
C VAL A 11 1.10 -14.60 5.61
N PHE A 12 0.66 -14.64 4.35
CA PHE A 12 -0.49 -13.88 3.88
C PHE A 12 -1.75 -14.16 4.72
N ILE A 13 -2.07 -15.43 4.96
CA ILE A 13 -3.22 -15.83 5.79
C ILE A 13 -3.09 -15.28 7.22
N THR A 14 -1.90 -15.37 7.82
CA THR A 14 -1.68 -14.93 9.22
C THR A 14 -1.85 -13.43 9.37
N PHE A 15 -1.19 -12.64 8.50
CA PHE A 15 -1.29 -11.18 8.52
C PHE A 15 -2.71 -10.70 8.19
N GLN A 16 -3.35 -11.29 7.19
CA GLN A 16 -4.73 -10.97 6.82
C GLN A 16 -5.70 -11.29 7.96
N THR A 17 -5.54 -12.44 8.61
CA THR A 17 -6.39 -12.84 9.74
C THR A 17 -6.20 -11.90 10.93
N ALA A 18 -4.96 -11.52 11.25
CA ALA A 18 -4.69 -10.56 12.32
C ALA A 18 -5.34 -9.19 12.05
N ALA A 19 -5.24 -8.69 10.82
CA ALA A 19 -5.89 -7.44 10.40
C ALA A 19 -7.43 -7.54 10.52
N VAL A 20 -8.03 -8.61 10.00
CA VAL A 20 -9.48 -8.83 10.06
C VAL A 20 -9.95 -8.93 11.51
N LEU A 21 -9.26 -9.68 12.37
CA LEU A 21 -9.62 -9.81 13.78
C LEU A 21 -9.55 -8.48 14.52
N TYR A 22 -8.51 -7.68 14.29
CA TYR A 22 -8.37 -6.36 14.89
C TYR A 22 -9.50 -5.41 14.45
N VAL A 23 -9.77 -5.35 13.14
CA VAL A 23 -10.85 -4.52 12.58
C VAL A 23 -12.21 -4.98 13.10
N MET A 24 -12.48 -6.28 13.13
CA MET A 24 -13.75 -6.82 13.64
C MET A 24 -13.91 -6.61 15.14
N TRP A 25 -12.83 -6.72 15.92
CA TRP A 25 -12.81 -6.40 17.34
C TRP A 25 -13.14 -4.92 17.57
N TYR A 26 -12.46 -4.02 16.85
CA TYR A 26 -12.70 -2.58 16.94
C TYR A 26 -14.13 -2.23 16.51
N ALA A 27 -14.61 -2.78 15.39
CA ALA A 27 -15.97 -2.58 14.89
C ALA A 27 -17.03 -3.06 15.90
N ARG A 28 -16.83 -4.22 16.54
CA ARG A 28 -17.72 -4.70 17.63
C ARG A 28 -17.70 -3.76 18.83
N ARG A 29 -16.53 -3.21 19.19
CA ARG A 29 -16.39 -2.27 20.30
C ARG A 29 -17.12 -0.95 20.03
N VAL A 30 -16.99 -0.42 18.83
CA VAL A 30 -17.69 0.80 18.39
C VAL A 30 -19.20 0.57 18.27
N LYS A 31 -19.63 -0.60 17.77
CA LYS A 31 -21.05 -0.97 17.70
C LYS A 31 -21.71 -1.07 19.08
N LYS A 32 -20.98 -1.54 20.09
CA LYS A 32 -21.46 -1.60 21.48
C LYS A 32 -21.47 -0.22 22.15
N ASN A 33 -20.47 0.60 21.88
CA ASN A 33 -20.35 1.95 22.45
C ASN A 33 -19.72 2.89 21.42
N PRO A 34 -20.51 3.78 20.78
CA PRO A 34 -20.03 4.71 19.76
C PRO A 34 -18.88 5.60 20.23
N ARG A 35 -18.79 5.88 21.54
CA ARG A 35 -17.70 6.64 22.20
C ARG A 35 -16.32 6.01 22.06
N HIS A 36 -16.23 4.72 21.75
CA HIS A 36 -14.94 4.08 21.47
C HIS A 36 -14.41 4.33 20.05
N SER A 37 -15.20 4.97 19.19
CA SER A 37 -14.71 5.37 17.88
C SER A 37 -13.67 6.46 18.04
N VAL A 38 -12.52 6.29 17.39
CA VAL A 38 -11.49 7.33 17.26
C VAL A 38 -12.03 8.57 16.54
N LEU A 39 -13.08 8.40 15.71
CA LEU A 39 -13.80 9.48 15.02
C LEU A 39 -15.04 9.95 15.79
N TYR A 40 -15.26 9.53 17.05
CA TYR A 40 -16.42 9.96 17.83
C TYR A 40 -16.47 11.49 17.97
N GLY A 41 -17.60 12.09 17.60
CA GLY A 41 -17.83 13.53 17.70
C GLY A 41 -17.39 14.36 16.49
N GLU A 42 -16.80 13.75 15.46
CA GLU A 42 -16.54 14.45 14.19
C GLU A 42 -17.66 14.25 13.18
N HIS A 43 -18.07 15.36 12.57
CA HIS A 43 -18.93 15.35 11.41
C HIS A 43 -18.06 15.00 10.20
N LEU A 44 -18.03 13.71 9.84
CA LEU A 44 -17.49 13.28 8.57
C LEU A 44 -18.45 13.78 7.49
N GLU A 45 -18.21 14.99 6.97
CA GLU A 45 -18.90 15.50 5.79
C GLU A 45 -18.68 14.50 4.64
N GLY A 46 -19.77 13.98 4.08
CA GLY A 46 -19.69 13.15 2.88
C GLY A 46 -19.56 11.65 3.06
N LEU A 47 -19.84 11.07 4.25
CA LEU A 47 -20.26 9.66 4.28
C LEU A 47 -21.62 9.57 3.58
N PRO A 48 -21.74 8.97 2.38
CA PRO A 48 -23.04 8.76 1.81
C PRO A 48 -23.81 7.89 2.80
N SER A 49 -24.88 8.42 3.39
CA SER A 49 -25.96 7.60 3.92
C SER A 49 -26.61 6.93 2.72
N HIS A 50 -25.92 5.95 2.14
CA HIS A 50 -26.54 5.03 1.23
C HIS A 50 -27.52 4.22 2.08
N GLU A 51 -28.76 4.70 2.15
CA GLU A 51 -29.88 3.81 2.25
C GLU A 51 -29.65 2.76 1.16
N LEU A 52 -29.40 1.52 1.59
CA LEU A 52 -29.29 0.39 0.70
C LEU A 52 -30.67 0.16 0.09
N THR A 53 -31.01 0.93 -0.94
CA THR A 53 -32.19 0.70 -1.75
C THR A 53 -32.02 -0.68 -2.38
N ARG A 54 -32.82 -1.64 -1.94
CA ARG A 54 -32.85 -3.01 -2.46
C ARG A 54 -33.55 -3.07 -3.82
N ASP A 55 -33.34 -2.06 -4.65
CA ASP A 55 -33.90 -2.03 -5.99
C ASP A 55 -33.11 -2.98 -6.90
N PRO A 56 -33.77 -3.75 -7.76
CA PRO A 56 -33.09 -4.65 -8.68
C PRO A 56 -32.19 -3.85 -9.63
N MET A 57 -30.95 -4.33 -9.82
CA MET A 57 -29.99 -3.70 -10.73
C MET A 57 -30.56 -3.54 -12.14
N THR A 58 -30.58 -2.30 -12.62
CA THR A 58 -31.00 -1.96 -13.99
C THR A 58 -30.03 -2.55 -15.03
N GLY A 59 -30.52 -2.77 -16.26
CA GLY A 59 -29.68 -3.28 -17.36
C GLY A 59 -28.44 -2.39 -17.62
N ARG A 60 -28.58 -1.07 -17.46
CA ARG A 60 -27.45 -0.12 -17.61
C ARG A 60 -26.41 -0.28 -16.50
N GLN A 61 -26.83 -0.48 -15.26
CA GLN A 61 -25.90 -0.76 -14.14
C GLN A 61 -25.13 -2.07 -14.36
N LYS A 62 -25.76 -3.11 -14.93
CA LYS A 62 -25.05 -4.36 -15.30
C LYS A 62 -23.99 -4.12 -16.37
N ILE A 63 -24.27 -3.28 -17.37
CA ILE A 63 -23.28 -2.90 -18.39
C ILE A 63 -22.13 -2.11 -17.77
N CYS A 64 -22.42 -1.12 -16.91
CA CYS A 64 -21.38 -0.39 -16.17
C CYS A 64 -20.52 -1.33 -15.30
N LEU A 65 -21.13 -2.31 -14.64
CA LEU A 65 -20.42 -3.31 -13.85
C LEU A 65 -19.53 -4.22 -14.73
N ALA A 66 -20.03 -4.64 -15.89
CA ALA A 66 -19.24 -5.41 -16.85
C ALA A 66 -18.05 -4.60 -17.39
N LEU A 67 -18.25 -3.31 -17.70
CA LEU A 67 -17.18 -2.40 -18.11
C LEU A 67 -16.15 -2.21 -17.00
N PHE A 68 -16.59 -2.11 -15.73
CA PHE A 68 -15.67 -2.03 -14.59
C PHE A 68 -14.80 -3.29 -14.46
N LEU A 69 -15.40 -4.48 -14.54
CA LEU A 69 -14.64 -5.74 -14.53
C LEU A 69 -13.70 -5.85 -15.74
N PHE A 70 -14.14 -5.38 -16.90
CA PHE A 70 -13.32 -5.30 -18.11
C PHE A 70 -12.13 -4.34 -17.92
N THR A 71 -12.33 -3.17 -17.30
CA THR A 71 -11.23 -2.24 -16.98
C THR A 71 -10.19 -2.90 -16.08
N ILE A 72 -10.62 -3.67 -15.07
CA ILE A 72 -9.68 -4.40 -14.20
C ILE A 72 -8.89 -5.44 -15.00
N GLY A 73 -9.57 -6.22 -15.86
CA GLY A 73 -8.91 -7.20 -16.72
C GLY A 73 -7.91 -6.56 -17.69
N LEU A 74 -8.29 -5.43 -18.30
CA LEU A 74 -7.44 -4.67 -19.21
C LEU A 74 -6.23 -4.06 -18.48
N LEU A 75 -6.43 -3.53 -17.27
CA LEU A 75 -5.35 -3.03 -16.42
C LEU A 75 -4.32 -4.13 -16.16
N LEU A 76 -4.76 -5.31 -15.71
CA LEU A 76 -3.88 -6.44 -15.42
C LEU A 76 -3.13 -6.90 -16.67
N TYR A 77 -3.81 -6.98 -17.81
CA TYR A 77 -3.18 -7.34 -19.08
C TYR A 77 -2.16 -6.28 -19.53
N GLY A 78 -2.52 -5.00 -19.43
CA GLY A 78 -1.69 -3.86 -19.79
C GLY A 78 -0.39 -3.82 -18.99
N THR A 79 -0.49 -3.95 -17.67
CA THR A 79 0.68 -3.89 -16.78
C THR A 79 1.57 -5.13 -16.87
N THR A 80 1.01 -6.32 -17.15
CA THR A 80 1.78 -7.58 -17.16
C THR A 80 2.37 -7.94 -18.53
N ARG A 81 1.69 -7.60 -19.63
CA ARG A 81 2.09 -8.01 -20.99
C ARG A 81 2.57 -6.86 -21.86
N LEU A 82 1.96 -5.69 -21.73
CA LEU A 82 2.25 -4.53 -22.59
C LEU A 82 3.24 -3.55 -21.95
N GLY A 83 3.60 -3.77 -20.68
CA GLY A 83 4.54 -2.90 -19.97
C GLY A 83 3.98 -1.50 -19.69
N TRP A 84 2.66 -1.36 -19.63
CA TRP A 84 2.01 -0.07 -19.36
C TRP A 84 2.48 0.52 -18.04
N TYR A 85 2.77 1.82 -18.07
CA TYR A 85 3.17 2.59 -16.92
C TYR A 85 2.12 3.67 -16.61
N ILE A 86 2.50 4.70 -15.85
CA ILE A 86 1.59 5.70 -15.30
C ILE A 86 0.78 6.39 -16.40
N ASP A 87 1.39 6.71 -17.54
CA ASP A 87 0.75 7.48 -18.61
C ASP A 87 -0.34 6.67 -19.33
N GLU A 88 -0.07 5.40 -19.67
CA GLU A 88 -1.05 4.52 -20.31
C GLU A 88 -2.19 4.16 -19.36
N ILE A 89 -1.87 3.94 -18.08
CA ILE A 89 -2.88 3.65 -17.05
C ILE A 89 -3.81 4.87 -16.87
N ALA A 90 -3.26 6.08 -16.81
CA ALA A 90 -4.04 7.31 -16.71
C ALA A 90 -4.96 7.50 -17.92
N ALA A 91 -4.44 7.31 -19.14
CA ALA A 91 -5.22 7.38 -20.37
C ALA A 91 -6.36 6.34 -20.39
N MET A 92 -6.08 5.11 -19.98
CA MET A 92 -7.08 4.04 -19.88
C MET A 92 -8.21 4.42 -18.92
N PHE A 93 -7.91 4.91 -17.72
CA PHE A 93 -8.93 5.33 -16.76
C PHE A 93 -9.78 6.49 -17.29
N LEU A 94 -9.17 7.44 -18.00
CA LEU A 94 -9.87 8.57 -18.61
C LEU A 94 -10.81 8.09 -19.74
N MET A 95 -10.36 7.17 -20.59
CA MET A 95 -11.22 6.55 -21.62
C MET A 95 -12.37 5.75 -20.99
N MET A 96 -12.10 5.00 -19.91
CA MET A 96 -13.12 4.21 -19.22
C MET A 96 -14.15 5.07 -18.49
N MET A 97 -13.76 6.23 -17.97
CA MET A 97 -14.71 7.22 -17.45
C MET A 97 -15.70 7.66 -18.54
N ILE A 98 -15.23 7.93 -19.76
CA ILE A 98 -16.09 8.32 -20.88
C ILE A 98 -17.00 7.15 -21.28
N ALA A 99 -16.43 5.95 -21.42
CA ALA A 99 -17.17 4.74 -21.82
C ALA A 99 -18.26 4.37 -20.80
N THR A 100 -17.94 4.39 -19.51
CA THR A 100 -18.89 4.08 -18.43
C THR A 100 -19.95 5.16 -18.27
N GLY A 101 -19.59 6.44 -18.44
CA GLY A 101 -20.54 7.55 -18.47
C GLY A 101 -21.54 7.44 -19.62
N ALA A 102 -21.05 7.10 -20.83
CA ALA A 102 -21.91 6.87 -22.00
C ALA A 102 -22.83 5.66 -21.80
N ALA A 103 -22.31 4.53 -21.29
CA ALA A 103 -23.10 3.34 -20.98
C ALA A 103 -24.16 3.58 -19.89
N GLY A 104 -23.88 4.47 -18.93
CA GLY A 104 -24.84 4.94 -17.94
C GLY A 104 -25.94 5.86 -18.50
N GLY A 105 -25.84 6.26 -19.77
CA GLY A 105 -26.74 7.20 -20.42
C GLY A 105 -26.52 8.65 -20.00
N TYR A 106 -25.30 9.00 -19.54
CA TYR A 106 -24.95 10.38 -19.24
C TYR A 106 -24.57 11.11 -20.53
N GLY A 107 -25.11 12.30 -20.72
CA GLY A 107 -24.62 13.21 -21.77
C GLY A 107 -23.22 13.71 -21.46
N ALA A 108 -22.49 14.15 -22.49
CA ALA A 108 -21.10 14.63 -22.37
C ALA A 108 -20.92 15.69 -21.26
N THR A 109 -21.84 16.65 -21.17
CA THR A 109 -21.82 17.69 -20.14
C THR A 109 -21.90 17.11 -18.72
N LYS A 110 -22.70 16.06 -18.52
CA LYS A 110 -22.84 15.41 -17.20
C LYS A 110 -21.58 14.64 -16.85
N ILE A 111 -20.94 13.99 -17.83
CA ILE A 111 -19.65 13.31 -17.64
C ILE A 111 -18.59 14.33 -17.20
N CYS A 112 -18.45 15.46 -17.91
CA CYS A 112 -17.49 16.50 -17.54
C CYS A 112 -17.76 17.10 -16.15
N LYS A 113 -19.02 17.41 -15.82
CA LYS A 113 -19.37 17.93 -14.49
C LYS A 113 -19.05 16.94 -13.37
N THR A 114 -19.36 15.66 -13.59
CA THR A 114 -19.06 14.60 -12.62
C THR A 114 -17.55 14.44 -12.44
N PHE A 115 -16.78 14.50 -13.52
CA PHE A 115 -15.32 14.46 -13.44
C PHE A 115 -14.74 15.63 -12.64
N ILE A 116 -15.23 16.85 -12.87
CA ILE A 116 -14.80 18.05 -12.12
C ILE A 116 -15.12 17.88 -10.63
N GLU A 117 -16.33 17.43 -10.28
CA GLU A 117 -16.73 17.23 -8.90
C GLU A 117 -15.88 16.16 -8.21
N SER A 118 -15.66 15.02 -8.87
CA SER A 118 -14.76 13.97 -8.37
C SER A 118 -13.33 14.49 -8.20
N THR A 119 -12.83 15.25 -9.16
CA THR A 119 -11.47 15.82 -9.10
C THR A 119 -11.33 16.81 -7.96
N LYS A 120 -12.33 17.67 -7.71
CA LYS A 120 -12.33 18.67 -6.63
C LYS A 120 -12.09 18.03 -5.27
N SER A 121 -12.73 16.89 -4.99
CA SER A 121 -12.51 16.13 -3.75
C SER A 121 -11.09 15.55 -3.63
N MET A 122 -10.39 15.35 -4.75
CA MET A 122 -9.07 14.74 -4.81
C MET A 122 -7.90 15.74 -4.95
N ILE A 123 -8.15 17.04 -5.20
CA ILE A 123 -7.09 18.04 -5.44
C ILE A 123 -6.07 18.06 -4.29
N ALA A 124 -6.54 18.06 -3.04
CA ALA A 124 -5.65 18.07 -1.88
C ALA A 124 -4.70 16.85 -1.89
N SER A 125 -5.25 15.66 -2.14
CA SER A 125 -4.45 14.43 -2.23
C SER A 125 -3.46 14.47 -3.39
N VAL A 126 -3.87 14.95 -4.58
CA VAL A 126 -3.00 15.07 -5.76
C VAL A 126 -1.80 15.99 -5.49
N LEU A 127 -2.02 17.13 -4.82
CA LEU A 127 -0.93 18.04 -4.44
C LEU A 127 0.06 17.36 -3.49
N VAL A 128 -0.44 16.64 -2.48
CA VAL A 128 0.41 15.88 -1.56
C VAL A 128 1.21 14.79 -2.29
N VAL A 129 0.62 14.08 -3.26
CA VAL A 129 1.35 13.11 -4.11
C VAL A 129 2.50 13.79 -4.85
N GLY A 130 2.22 14.94 -5.48
CA GLY A 130 3.22 15.70 -6.24
C GLY A 130 4.41 16.13 -5.37
N PHE A 131 4.15 16.72 -4.21
CA PHE A 131 5.19 17.12 -3.25
C PHE A 131 6.00 15.91 -2.75
N THR A 132 5.32 14.84 -2.36
CA THR A 132 5.97 13.62 -1.86
C THR A 132 6.89 13.03 -2.92
N ARG A 133 6.43 12.95 -4.17
CA ARG A 133 7.25 12.45 -5.28
C ARG A 133 8.44 13.37 -5.58
N GLY A 134 8.26 14.68 -5.48
CA GLY A 134 9.34 15.66 -5.64
C GLY A 134 10.47 15.46 -4.62
N ILE A 135 10.14 15.25 -3.34
CA ILE A 135 11.13 14.99 -2.28
C ILE A 135 11.93 13.72 -2.60
N VAL A 136 11.25 12.63 -2.97
CA VAL A 136 11.91 11.36 -3.31
C VAL A 136 12.87 11.51 -4.49
N LEU A 137 12.47 12.27 -5.54
CA LEU A 137 13.30 12.53 -6.71
C LEU A 137 14.55 13.34 -6.33
N VAL A 138 14.39 14.44 -5.58
CA VAL A 138 15.52 15.27 -5.12
C VAL A 138 16.48 14.47 -4.25
N MET A 139 15.98 13.63 -3.34
CA MET A 139 16.82 12.77 -2.50
C MET A 139 17.61 11.74 -3.30
N LYS A 140 17.00 11.20 -4.36
CA LYS A 140 17.65 10.28 -5.28
C LYS A 140 18.74 10.98 -6.09
N ASP A 141 18.43 12.14 -6.68
CA ASP A 141 19.38 12.91 -7.49
C ASP A 141 20.55 13.45 -6.65
N ALA A 142 20.33 13.74 -5.37
CA ALA A 142 21.35 14.16 -4.42
C ALA A 142 22.19 13.00 -3.83
N MET A 143 21.98 11.74 -4.26
CA MET A 143 22.63 10.53 -3.73
C MET A 143 22.52 10.33 -2.20
N ILE A 144 21.53 10.98 -1.57
CA ILE A 144 21.26 10.84 -0.12
C ILE A 144 20.80 9.40 0.15
N THR A 145 19.92 8.90 -0.72
CA THR A 145 19.44 7.53 -0.70
C THR A 145 20.58 6.52 -0.70
N ASP A 146 21.51 6.63 -1.64
CA ASP A 146 22.63 5.68 -1.78
C ASP A 146 23.55 5.72 -0.56
N THR A 147 23.76 6.90 0.03
CA THR A 147 24.55 7.09 1.25
C THR A 147 23.91 6.40 2.46
N ILE A 148 22.59 6.54 2.63
CA ILE A 148 21.82 5.88 3.70
C ILE A 148 21.91 4.35 3.53
N VAL A 149 21.69 3.86 2.31
CA VAL A 149 21.72 2.41 2.03
C VAL A 149 23.14 1.86 2.27
N TYR A 150 24.18 2.56 1.83
CA TYR A 150 25.58 2.18 2.08
C TYR A 150 25.90 2.16 3.59
N GLY A 151 25.54 3.20 4.33
CA GLY A 151 25.77 3.27 5.78
C GLY A 151 25.09 2.14 6.55
N LEU A 152 23.83 1.85 6.22
CA LEU A 152 23.07 0.77 6.86
C LEU A 152 23.60 -0.62 6.45
N SER A 153 24.09 -0.80 5.22
CA SER A 153 24.69 -2.06 4.78
C SER A 153 25.96 -2.42 5.55
N HIS A 154 26.73 -1.43 6.03
CA HIS A 154 27.93 -1.69 6.81
C HIS A 154 27.61 -2.22 8.22
N LEU A 155 26.48 -1.79 8.80
CA LEU A 155 26.02 -2.27 10.12
C LEU A 155 25.59 -3.74 10.12
N LEU A 156 25.29 -4.31 8.94
CA LEU A 156 24.87 -5.70 8.78
C LEU A 156 26.05 -6.66 8.54
N ASN A 157 27.24 -6.15 8.22
CA ASN A 157 28.43 -6.97 7.96
C ASN A 157 29.00 -7.52 9.27
N GLY A 158 29.23 -8.85 9.31
CA GLY A 158 29.84 -9.54 10.46
C GLY A 158 28.88 -9.96 11.57
N GLN A 159 27.58 -9.75 11.40
CA GLN A 159 26.54 -10.20 12.34
C GLN A 159 26.02 -11.60 11.99
N GLY A 160 25.38 -12.30 12.95
CA GLY A 160 24.81 -13.62 12.71
C GLY A 160 23.55 -13.60 11.80
N PRO A 161 23.19 -14.72 11.14
CA PRO A 161 22.10 -14.78 10.15
C PRO A 161 20.75 -14.21 10.63
N VAL A 162 20.39 -14.50 11.88
CA VAL A 162 19.13 -14.04 12.49
C VAL A 162 19.13 -12.53 12.73
N VAL A 163 20.24 -11.99 13.28
CA VAL A 163 20.39 -10.56 13.58
C VAL A 163 20.40 -9.76 12.29
N SER A 164 21.11 -10.23 11.27
CA SER A 164 21.16 -9.55 9.98
C SER A 164 19.81 -9.57 9.26
N SER A 165 19.04 -10.65 9.35
CA SER A 165 17.72 -10.71 8.72
C SER A 165 16.71 -9.73 9.35
N VAL A 166 16.72 -9.59 10.68
CA VAL A 166 15.92 -8.57 11.38
C VAL A 166 16.46 -7.17 11.10
N GLY A 167 17.78 -7.00 11.03
CA GLY A 167 18.42 -5.75 10.64
C GLY A 167 18.04 -5.31 9.22
N MET A 168 17.92 -6.24 8.27
CA MET A 168 17.43 -5.97 6.92
C MET A 168 15.99 -5.46 6.93
N LEU A 169 15.11 -6.03 7.76
CA LEU A 169 13.73 -5.53 7.92
C LEU A 169 13.72 -4.10 8.45
N ALA A 170 14.47 -3.85 9.53
CA ALA A 170 14.55 -2.52 10.14
C ALA A 170 15.11 -1.48 9.15
N MET A 171 16.15 -1.85 8.41
CA MET A 171 16.72 -1.03 7.35
C MET A 171 15.69 -0.72 6.26
N GLN A 172 14.93 -1.71 5.78
CA GLN A 172 13.90 -1.49 4.77
C GLN A 172 12.75 -0.63 5.27
N ASN A 173 12.38 -0.75 6.55
CA ASN A 173 11.38 0.10 7.19
C ASN A 173 11.84 1.57 7.25
N VAL A 174 13.10 1.82 7.62
CA VAL A 174 13.71 3.16 7.64
C VAL A 174 13.85 3.71 6.22
N ILE A 175 14.23 2.90 5.25
CA ILE A 175 14.32 3.35 3.85
C ILE A 175 12.94 3.71 3.30
N ASN A 176 11.89 2.94 3.62
CA ASN A 176 10.53 3.25 3.15
C ASN A 176 9.99 4.58 3.73
N PHE A 177 10.50 5.03 4.89
CA PHE A 177 10.18 6.38 5.37
C PHE A 177 10.57 7.47 4.36
N PHE A 178 11.71 7.29 3.69
CA PHE A 178 12.25 8.26 2.73
C PHE A 178 11.81 7.98 1.29
N ILE A 179 11.70 6.70 0.91
CA ILE A 179 11.42 6.25 -0.45
C ILE A 179 10.10 5.48 -0.45
N THR A 180 9.01 6.21 -0.61
CA THR A 180 7.71 5.56 -0.77
C THR A 180 7.56 4.99 -2.17
N GLY A 181 7.29 3.69 -2.26
CA GLY A 181 6.93 3.01 -3.49
C GLY A 181 7.78 1.78 -3.74
N SER A 182 7.13 0.63 -3.61
CA SER A 182 7.69 -0.71 -3.81
C SER A 182 8.72 -0.81 -4.94
N SER A 183 8.32 -0.58 -6.19
CA SER A 183 9.23 -0.72 -7.33
C SER A 183 10.47 0.18 -7.26
N SER A 184 10.35 1.40 -6.72
CA SER A 184 11.48 2.33 -6.59
C SER A 184 12.45 1.89 -5.49
N GLN A 185 11.90 1.43 -4.35
CA GLN A 185 12.70 0.93 -3.24
C GLN A 185 13.41 -0.38 -3.60
N ALA A 186 12.74 -1.31 -4.30
CA ALA A 186 13.36 -2.56 -4.75
C ALA A 186 14.56 -2.32 -5.68
N ALA A 187 14.43 -1.41 -6.65
CA ALA A 187 15.47 -1.13 -7.64
C ALA A 187 16.77 -0.59 -7.02
N ILE A 188 16.66 0.15 -5.91
CA ILE A 188 17.81 0.77 -5.24
C ILE A 188 18.38 -0.17 -4.17
N THR A 189 17.52 -0.81 -3.38
CA THR A 189 17.96 -1.55 -2.18
C THR A 189 18.38 -2.97 -2.49
N MET A 190 17.73 -3.67 -3.43
CA MET A 190 18.03 -5.08 -3.71
C MET A 190 19.44 -5.34 -4.25
N PRO A 191 20.02 -4.50 -5.14
CA PRO A 191 21.40 -4.68 -5.60
C PRO A 191 22.43 -4.66 -4.47
N ILE A 192 22.14 -3.96 -3.37
CA ILE A 192 23.01 -3.87 -2.19
C ILE A 192 22.65 -4.98 -1.18
N MET A 193 21.36 -5.25 -0.99
CA MET A 193 20.90 -6.24 -0.01
C MET A 193 21.21 -7.68 -0.43
N THR A 194 21.25 -7.96 -1.73
CA THR A 194 21.53 -9.30 -2.25
C THR A 194 22.97 -9.76 -1.91
N PRO A 195 24.03 -8.98 -2.21
CA PRO A 195 25.39 -9.31 -1.76
C PRO A 195 25.52 -9.40 -0.23
N VAL A 196 24.86 -8.53 0.53
CA VAL A 196 24.90 -8.56 2.01
C VAL A 196 24.26 -9.84 2.55
N ALA A 197 23.15 -10.30 1.95
CA ALA A 197 22.52 -11.57 2.32
C ALA A 197 23.45 -12.75 2.05
N ASP A 198 24.09 -12.78 0.89
CA ASP A 198 25.05 -13.82 0.52
C ASP A 198 26.27 -13.84 1.48
N LEU A 199 26.77 -12.67 1.91
CA LEU A 199 27.89 -12.53 2.83
C LEU A 199 27.58 -12.99 4.27
N VAL A 200 26.35 -12.75 4.73
CA VAL A 200 25.91 -13.14 6.08
C VAL A 200 25.31 -14.56 6.12
N GLY A 201 25.32 -15.26 4.98
CA GLY A 201 24.81 -16.63 4.89
C GLY A 201 23.29 -16.73 5.02
N VAL A 202 22.57 -15.69 4.59
CA VAL A 202 21.10 -15.65 4.58
C VAL A 202 20.63 -15.81 3.13
N SER A 203 19.56 -16.57 2.91
CA SER A 203 19.03 -16.77 1.57
C SER A 203 18.51 -15.45 0.95
N ARG A 204 18.66 -15.31 -0.37
CA ARG A 204 18.09 -14.17 -1.12
C ARG A 204 16.56 -14.08 -0.96
N GLN A 205 15.88 -15.19 -0.71
CA GLN A 205 14.43 -15.20 -0.43
C GLN A 205 14.09 -14.51 0.88
N THR A 206 14.90 -14.68 1.92
CA THR A 206 14.75 -13.94 3.18
C THR A 206 15.01 -12.46 2.99
N ALA A 207 15.99 -12.07 2.17
CA ALA A 207 16.21 -10.65 1.83
C ALA A 207 15.00 -10.04 1.08
N VAL A 208 14.40 -10.80 0.16
CA VAL A 208 13.18 -10.38 -0.54
C VAL A 208 11.99 -10.28 0.42
N LEU A 209 11.85 -11.21 1.35
CA LEU A 209 10.81 -11.18 2.37
C LEU A 209 10.97 -9.96 3.30
N ALA A 210 12.20 -9.67 3.74
CA ALA A 210 12.51 -8.51 4.56
C ALA A 210 12.15 -7.20 3.86
N TYR A 211 12.44 -7.11 2.55
CA TYR A 211 11.98 -6.02 1.72
C TYR A 211 10.44 -5.93 1.63
N MET A 212 9.75 -7.03 1.32
CA MET A 212 8.28 -7.03 1.19
C MET A 212 7.58 -6.61 2.49
N PHE A 213 8.12 -7.03 3.65
CA PHE A 213 7.60 -6.64 4.96
C PHE A 213 7.95 -5.20 5.32
N GLY A 214 9.18 -4.76 5.02
CA GLY A 214 9.67 -3.42 5.30
C GLY A 214 9.03 -2.34 4.43
N ASP A 215 8.67 -2.65 3.18
CA ASP A 215 7.96 -1.74 2.28
C ASP A 215 6.45 -1.74 2.61
N GLY A 216 5.75 -2.87 2.42
CA GLY A 216 4.29 -2.90 2.40
C GLY A 216 3.59 -2.48 3.70
N PHE A 217 4.10 -2.87 4.87
CA PHE A 217 3.45 -2.52 6.14
C PHE A 217 3.82 -1.13 6.65
N SER A 218 4.99 -0.65 6.27
CA SER A 218 5.46 0.67 6.66
C SER A 218 4.66 1.77 5.96
N ASP A 219 4.11 1.48 4.77
CA ASP A 219 3.15 2.35 4.07
C ASP A 219 1.87 2.62 4.86
N MET A 220 1.49 1.72 5.79
CA MET A 220 0.32 1.91 6.64
C MET A 220 0.56 2.93 7.76
N PHE A 221 1.83 3.16 8.11
CA PHE A 221 2.23 3.94 9.28
C PHE A 221 2.97 5.21 8.90
N TRP A 222 3.89 5.19 7.94
CA TRP A 222 4.72 6.35 7.63
C TRP A 222 3.91 7.51 7.01
N PRO A 223 4.24 8.77 7.37
CA PRO A 223 3.41 9.93 7.09
C PRO A 223 3.21 10.18 5.60
N THR A 224 4.21 9.88 4.77
CA THR A 224 4.19 10.07 3.32
C THR A 224 3.13 9.21 2.64
N ALA A 225 3.08 7.90 2.91
CA ALA A 225 2.08 6.99 2.36
C ALA A 225 0.71 7.14 3.04
N CYS A 226 0.71 7.31 4.37
CA CYS A 226 -0.50 7.46 5.16
C CYS A 226 -1.27 8.76 4.86
N ALA A 227 -0.58 9.89 4.62
CA ALA A 227 -1.22 11.17 4.33
C ALA A 227 -2.05 11.12 3.05
N LEU A 228 -1.60 10.37 2.05
CA LEU A 228 -2.35 10.16 0.82
C LEU A 228 -3.66 9.42 1.08
N GLN A 229 -3.59 8.30 1.78
CA GLN A 229 -4.77 7.50 2.11
C GLN A 229 -5.74 8.27 3.00
N CYS A 230 -5.22 8.96 4.02
CA CYS A 230 -6.02 9.79 4.91
C CYS A 230 -6.68 10.97 4.21
N GLY A 231 -5.95 11.64 3.30
CA GLY A 231 -6.49 12.72 2.47
C GLY A 231 -7.63 12.26 1.58
N LEU A 232 -7.52 11.06 0.99
CA LEU A 232 -8.60 10.45 0.20
C LEU A 232 -9.82 10.07 1.03
N MET A 233 -9.63 9.61 2.26
CA MET A 233 -10.73 9.21 3.16
C MET A 233 -11.33 10.38 3.94
N GLY A 234 -10.74 11.57 3.88
CA GLY A 234 -11.14 12.72 4.69
C GLY A 234 -10.88 12.52 6.20
N ILE A 235 -9.89 11.70 6.57
CA ILE A 235 -9.58 11.36 7.96
C ILE A 235 -8.39 12.19 8.45
N PRO A 236 -8.47 12.84 9.62
CA PRO A 236 -7.31 13.51 10.22
C PRO A 236 -6.17 12.53 10.53
N LEU A 237 -4.95 12.87 10.10
CA LEU A 237 -3.75 12.03 10.29
C LEU A 237 -3.54 11.59 11.75
N GLY A 238 -3.64 12.50 12.72
CA GLY A 238 -3.42 12.18 14.14
C GLY A 238 -4.37 11.09 14.67
N LYS A 239 -5.59 11.04 14.14
CA LYS A 239 -6.58 10.01 14.49
C LYS A 239 -6.27 8.68 13.81
N TRP A 240 -5.82 8.72 12.55
CA TRP A 240 -5.34 7.52 11.88
C TRP A 240 -4.19 6.86 12.66
N TYR A 241 -3.19 7.64 13.07
CA TYR A 241 -2.10 7.12 13.89
C TYR A 241 -2.62 6.47 15.16
N LYS A 242 -3.50 7.12 15.92
CA LYS A 242 -4.08 6.54 17.15
C LYS A 242 -4.77 5.19 16.91
N PHE A 243 -5.42 5.02 15.77
CA PHE A 243 -6.04 3.75 15.39
C PHE A 243 -5.03 2.71 14.90
N MET A 244 -4.02 3.15 14.15
CA MET A 244 -3.08 2.30 13.42
C MET A 244 -1.88 1.85 14.28
N THR A 245 -1.39 2.67 15.21
CA THR A 245 -0.23 2.33 16.07
C THR A 245 -0.34 0.95 16.74
N PRO A 246 -1.45 0.56 17.42
CA PRO A 246 -1.55 -0.77 18.01
C PRO A 246 -1.56 -1.89 16.96
N LEU A 247 -2.15 -1.68 15.79
CA LEU A 247 -2.15 -2.65 14.71
C LEU A 247 -0.74 -2.82 14.13
N PHE A 248 -0.05 -1.70 13.89
CA PHE A 248 1.33 -1.69 13.39
C PHE A 248 2.28 -2.43 14.34
N GLY A 249 2.13 -2.25 15.65
CA GLY A 249 2.90 -3.00 16.65
C GLY A 249 2.71 -4.52 16.53
N ILE A 250 1.46 -4.99 16.36
CA ILE A 250 1.18 -6.42 16.12
C ILE A 250 1.84 -6.89 14.82
N MET A 251 1.78 -6.08 13.75
CA MET A 251 2.40 -6.43 12.47
C MET A 251 3.92 -6.51 12.56
N VAL A 252 4.59 -5.58 13.24
CA VAL A 252 6.06 -5.61 13.43
C VAL A 252 6.49 -6.86 14.20
N VAL A 253 5.74 -7.26 15.23
CA VAL A 253 6.03 -8.51 15.97
C VAL A 253 5.89 -9.72 15.05
N LEU A 254 4.80 -9.80 14.27
CA LEU A 254 4.60 -10.88 13.30
C LEU A 254 5.71 -10.91 12.24
N GLN A 255 6.10 -9.76 11.68
CA GLN A 255 7.17 -9.66 10.69
C GLN A 255 8.48 -10.19 11.25
N THR A 256 8.83 -9.77 12.47
CA THR A 256 10.05 -10.22 13.15
C THR A 256 10.04 -11.75 13.31
N VAL A 257 8.93 -12.32 13.79
CA VAL A 257 8.79 -13.78 13.96
C VAL A 257 8.92 -14.51 12.62
N PHE A 258 8.23 -14.06 11.58
CA PHE A 258 8.27 -14.71 10.27
C PHE A 258 9.63 -14.57 9.58
N ILE A 259 10.36 -13.47 9.76
CA ILE A 259 11.73 -13.34 9.25
C ILE A 259 12.69 -14.27 9.98
N ILE A 260 12.58 -14.40 11.30
CA ILE A 260 13.39 -15.37 12.04
C ILE A 260 13.09 -16.79 11.56
N LEU A 261 11.82 -17.13 11.37
CA LEU A 261 11.42 -18.44 10.81
C LEU A 261 11.94 -18.63 9.38
N SER A 262 11.96 -17.59 8.55
CA SER A 262 12.44 -17.68 7.18
C SER A 262 13.93 -18.01 7.12
N VAL A 263 14.72 -17.55 8.09
CA VAL A 263 16.14 -17.94 8.22
C VAL A 263 16.30 -19.44 8.40
N TYR A 264 15.42 -20.12 9.14
CA TYR A 264 15.50 -21.57 9.36
C TYR A 264 14.86 -22.41 8.24
N VAL A 265 13.83 -21.86 7.58
CA VAL A 265 13.10 -22.57 6.51
C VAL A 265 13.83 -22.50 5.17
N TYR A 266 14.55 -21.41 4.91
CA TYR A 266 15.26 -21.19 3.65
C TYR A 266 16.78 -21.41 3.75
N VAL A 267 17.26 -22.16 4.75
CA VAL A 267 18.65 -22.66 4.80
C VAL A 267 18.86 -23.72 3.73
#